data_AF-A0AAC8Z1C9-F1
#
_entry.id   AF-A0AAC8Z1C9-F1
#
_cell.length_a   1.000
_cell.length_b   1.000
_cell.length_c   1.000
_cell.angle_alpha   90.00
_cell.angle_beta   90.00
_cell.angle_gamma   90.00
#
_symmetry.space_group_name_H-M   'P 1'
#
loop_
_entity.id
_entity.type
_entity.pdbx_description
1 polymer ?
#
loop_
_entity_poly.entity_id
_entity_poly.type
_entity_poly.pdbx_seq_one_letter_code
_entity_poly.pdbx_strand_id
1 'polypeptide(L)'
;MSKGVPVICSHTNLRAIADNPRNMPDKMIEQIAASGGVIGVTAVNDFHARSRKDEKIRLTPQVGLDKHLDQYDYLKRLVGVDHIGLGCDFMYGRADLTRTNPLLWPPDAYSAVPPAEMFMVKGYEKITELPNVTQGLMQRGWTDDEIRKVLGGNWLRVYEQVWGA
;
A
#
# COMPACT_ATOMS: atom_id res chain seq x y z
N MET A 1 -2.67 -25.16 -10.33
CA MET A 1 -3.02 -23.87 -9.68
C MET A 1 -4.38 -24.04 -9.04
N SER A 2 -4.60 -23.52 -7.82
CA SER A 2 -5.83 -23.82 -7.06
C SER A 2 -7.08 -23.35 -7.81
N LYS A 3 -8.15 -24.15 -7.76
CA LYS A 3 -9.50 -23.79 -8.24
C LYS A 3 -10.21 -22.82 -7.25
N GLY A 4 -9.44 -21.98 -6.57
CA GLY A 4 -9.93 -21.13 -5.48
C GLY A 4 -10.39 -19.77 -5.99
N VAL A 5 -11.22 -19.10 -5.18
CA VAL A 5 -11.62 -17.71 -5.41
C VAL A 5 -10.43 -16.78 -5.11
N PRO A 6 -10.12 -15.78 -5.97
CA PRO A 6 -9.03 -14.85 -5.71
C PRO A 6 -9.16 -14.15 -4.36
N VAL A 7 -8.05 -14.04 -3.63
CA VAL A 7 -7.97 -13.31 -2.36
C VAL A 7 -7.38 -11.94 -2.59
N ILE A 8 -7.87 -10.91 -1.88
CA ILE A 8 -7.29 -9.57 -1.94
C ILE A 8 -6.67 -9.17 -0.61
N CYS A 9 -5.64 -8.34 -0.70
CA CYS A 9 -5.24 -7.48 0.41
C CYS A 9 -5.55 -6.04 0.00
N SER A 10 -6.59 -5.45 0.56
CA SER A 10 -7.07 -4.13 0.12
C SER A 10 -6.06 -3.00 0.36
N HIS A 11 -5.23 -3.11 1.40
CA HIS A 11 -4.24 -2.10 1.75
C HIS A 11 -3.09 -2.70 2.58
N THR A 12 -1.86 -2.60 2.09
CA THR A 12 -0.62 -3.01 2.77
C THR A 12 0.61 -2.35 2.12
N ASN A 13 1.79 -2.62 2.67
CA ASN A 13 3.08 -2.34 2.05
C ASN A 13 4.00 -3.56 2.18
N LEU A 14 5.21 -3.47 1.64
CA LEU A 14 6.13 -4.58 1.47
C LEU A 14 7.17 -4.62 2.58
N ARG A 15 7.28 -5.78 3.24
CA ARG A 15 8.22 -5.95 4.35
C ARG A 15 9.68 -5.87 3.89
N ALA A 16 9.94 -6.25 2.64
CA ALA A 16 11.26 -6.12 2.03
C ALA A 16 11.73 -4.67 1.86
N ILE A 17 10.81 -3.70 1.82
CA ILE A 17 11.14 -2.27 1.74
C ILE A 17 11.21 -1.65 3.14
N ALA A 18 10.21 -1.91 3.98
CA ALA A 18 10.19 -1.46 5.37
C ALA A 18 9.74 -2.61 6.28
N ASP A 19 10.59 -2.99 7.23
CA ASP A 19 10.35 -4.11 8.15
C ASP A 19 9.34 -3.75 9.25
N ASN A 20 8.13 -3.36 8.86
CA ASN A 20 7.01 -3.06 9.74
C ASN A 20 6.17 -4.33 9.95
N PRO A 21 5.65 -4.64 11.15
CA PRO A 21 4.79 -5.80 11.39
C PRO A 21 3.50 -5.79 10.55
N ARG A 22 2.99 -4.61 10.18
CA ARG A 22 1.81 -4.45 9.33
C ARG A 22 2.09 -4.67 7.84
N ASN A 23 3.36 -4.61 7.45
CA ASN A 23 3.81 -4.87 6.08
C ASN A 23 3.89 -6.37 5.81
N MET A 24 3.59 -6.74 4.56
CA MET A 24 3.44 -8.12 4.14
C MET A 24 4.78 -8.73 3.70
N PRO A 25 5.12 -9.95 4.16
CA PRO A 25 6.29 -10.67 3.66
C PRO A 25 6.05 -11.23 2.25
N ASP A 26 7.11 -11.34 1.46
CA ASP A 26 7.09 -11.78 0.06
C ASP A 26 6.32 -13.09 -0.13
N LYS A 27 6.54 -14.09 0.74
CA LYS A 27 5.81 -15.37 0.70
C LYS A 27 4.29 -15.19 0.70
N MET A 28 3.75 -14.22 1.45
CA MET A 28 2.30 -13.98 1.50
C MET A 28 1.82 -13.23 0.25
N ILE A 29 2.61 -12.28 -0.25
CA ILE A 29 2.34 -11.58 -1.52
C ILE A 29 2.27 -12.58 -2.68
N GLU A 30 3.21 -13.51 -2.75
CA GLU A 30 3.25 -14.59 -3.75
C GLU A 30 2.01 -15.49 -3.66
N GLN A 31 1.55 -15.83 -2.44
CA GLN A 31 0.33 -16.65 -2.29
C GLN A 31 -0.94 -15.90 -2.73
N ILE A 32 -1.03 -14.59 -2.47
CA ILE A 32 -2.14 -13.77 -2.96
C ILE A 32 -2.10 -13.74 -4.49
N ALA A 33 -0.94 -13.48 -5.09
CA ALA A 33 -0.78 -13.49 -6.53
C ALA A 33 -1.11 -14.87 -7.16
N ALA A 34 -0.66 -15.96 -6.53
CA ALA A 34 -0.96 -17.32 -6.97
C ALA A 34 -2.45 -17.67 -6.94
N SER A 35 -3.26 -16.96 -6.14
CA SER A 35 -4.72 -17.08 -6.14
C SER A 35 -5.40 -16.31 -7.29
N GLY A 36 -4.66 -15.54 -8.09
CA GLY A 36 -5.21 -14.55 -9.02
C GLY A 36 -5.56 -13.21 -8.36
N GLY A 37 -5.14 -13.01 -7.12
CA GLY A 37 -5.51 -11.90 -6.25
C GLY A 37 -4.91 -10.54 -6.59
N VAL A 38 -5.21 -9.53 -5.79
CA VAL A 38 -4.69 -8.16 -5.91
C VAL A 38 -4.23 -7.63 -4.56
N ILE A 39 -3.08 -6.96 -4.55
CA ILE A 39 -2.49 -6.26 -3.41
C ILE A 39 -2.62 -4.75 -3.64
N GLY A 40 -3.39 -4.08 -2.78
CA GLY A 40 -3.48 -2.63 -2.71
C GLY A 40 -2.33 -2.03 -1.91
N VAL A 41 -1.62 -1.06 -2.48
CA VAL A 41 -0.55 -0.33 -1.77
C VAL A 41 -1.15 0.88 -1.05
N THR A 42 -0.93 0.98 0.26
CA THR A 42 -1.38 2.14 1.06
C THR A 42 -0.36 3.27 1.12
N ALA A 43 -0.85 4.48 1.34
CA ALA A 43 -0.07 5.71 1.46
C ALA A 43 0.33 6.04 2.91
N VAL A 44 0.02 5.18 3.89
CA VAL A 44 0.39 5.41 5.30
C VAL A 44 1.91 5.53 5.48
N ASN A 45 2.37 6.65 6.02
CA ASN A 45 3.79 7.00 6.09
C ASN A 45 4.63 5.98 6.88
N ASP A 46 4.14 5.53 8.04
CA ASP A 46 4.87 4.56 8.88
C ASP A 46 5.15 3.24 8.15
N PHE A 47 4.31 2.85 7.20
CA PHE A 47 4.52 1.61 6.44
C PHE A 47 5.60 1.73 5.36
N HIS A 48 6.13 2.94 5.17
CA HIS A 48 7.30 3.21 4.33
C HIS A 48 8.54 3.58 5.15
N ALA A 49 8.35 4.13 6.36
CA ALA A 49 9.41 4.76 7.14
C ALA A 49 9.79 4.05 8.44
N ARG A 50 8.92 3.17 8.97
CA ARG A 50 9.10 2.49 10.27
C ARG A 50 9.56 1.05 10.09
N SER A 51 10.53 0.66 10.91
CA SER A 51 10.94 -0.73 11.15
C SER A 51 10.53 -1.18 12.55
N ARG A 52 10.41 -2.50 12.78
CA ARG A 52 10.24 -3.11 14.10
C ARG A 52 11.33 -2.70 15.10
N LYS A 53 12.51 -2.34 14.60
CA LYS A 53 13.64 -1.87 15.43
C LYS A 53 13.43 -0.44 15.94
N ASP A 54 12.45 0.28 15.41
CA ASP A 54 12.15 1.68 15.71
C ASP A 54 11.07 1.84 16.79
N GLU A 55 10.80 0.80 17.59
CA GLU A 55 9.78 0.82 18.65
C GLU A 55 9.95 2.01 19.62
N LYS A 56 11.19 2.47 19.82
CA LYS A 56 11.56 3.59 20.70
C LYS A 56 11.44 4.95 20.02
N ILE A 57 11.29 4.98 18.69
CA ILE A 57 11.14 6.20 17.92
C ILE A 57 9.67 6.62 17.99
N ARG A 58 9.44 7.80 18.60
CA ARG A 58 8.10 8.34 18.79
C ARG A 58 7.42 8.72 17.46
N LEU A 59 8.17 9.30 16.53
CA LEU A 59 7.67 9.79 15.25
C LEU A 59 8.70 9.52 14.16
N THR A 60 8.29 8.80 13.11
CA THR A 60 9.12 8.62 11.90
C THR A 60 9.06 9.88 11.03
N PRO A 61 10.12 10.18 10.27
CA PRO A 61 10.07 11.26 9.29
C PRO A 61 9.04 10.95 8.20
N GLN A 62 8.39 12.00 7.69
CA GLN A 62 7.53 11.87 6.51
C GLN A 62 8.40 11.60 5.28
N VAL A 63 8.13 10.51 4.56
CA VAL A 63 8.83 10.19 3.30
C VAL A 63 8.09 10.77 2.10
N GLY A 64 8.80 10.92 0.98
CA GLY A 64 8.24 11.41 -0.27
C GLY A 64 7.57 10.33 -1.12
N LEU A 65 6.78 10.76 -2.09
CA LEU A 65 6.10 9.93 -3.09
C LEU A 65 6.99 8.84 -3.71
N ASP A 66 8.28 9.11 -3.93
CA ASP A 66 9.21 8.13 -4.46
C ASP A 66 9.27 6.83 -3.65
N LYS A 67 9.17 6.91 -2.31
CA LYS A 67 9.12 5.72 -1.45
C LYS A 67 7.84 4.93 -1.60
N HIS A 68 6.75 5.59 -1.97
CA HIS A 68 5.49 4.93 -2.30
C HIS A 68 5.59 4.23 -3.66
N LEU A 69 6.18 4.89 -4.66
CA LEU A 69 6.40 4.32 -5.99
C LEU A 69 7.35 3.11 -5.97
N ASP A 70 8.35 3.09 -5.07
CA ASP A 70 9.25 1.94 -4.88
C ASP A 70 8.48 0.63 -4.57
N GLN A 71 7.32 0.74 -3.91
CA GLN A 71 6.44 -0.40 -3.62
C GLN A 71 5.89 -1.02 -4.92
N TYR A 72 5.46 -0.20 -5.86
CA TYR A 72 4.90 -0.66 -7.13
C TYR A 72 5.98 -1.34 -7.97
N ASP A 73 7.17 -0.74 -8.05
CA ASP A 73 8.31 -1.32 -8.78
C ASP A 73 8.72 -2.68 -8.21
N TYR A 74 8.77 -2.79 -6.87
CA TYR A 74 9.08 -4.04 -6.20
C TYR A 74 8.02 -5.10 -6.48
N LEU A 75 6.73 -4.76 -6.33
CA LEU A 75 5.63 -5.70 -6.61
C LEU A 75 5.63 -6.17 -8.05
N LYS A 76 5.86 -5.26 -9.02
CA LYS A 76 5.93 -5.59 -10.44
C LYS A 76 7.03 -6.61 -10.70
N ARG A 77 8.20 -6.43 -10.08
CA ARG A 77 9.30 -7.40 -10.18
C ARG A 77 8.98 -8.74 -9.50
N LEU A 78 8.29 -8.72 -8.35
CA LEU A 78 8.05 -9.93 -7.56
C LEU A 78 6.92 -10.81 -8.14
N VAL A 79 5.78 -10.22 -8.47
CA VAL A 79 4.57 -10.97 -8.87
C VAL A 79 3.98 -10.56 -10.21
N GLY A 80 4.51 -9.50 -10.84
CA GLY A 80 3.94 -8.96 -12.07
C GLY A 80 2.79 -7.97 -11.82
N VAL A 81 2.47 -7.20 -12.86
CA VAL A 81 1.54 -6.07 -12.77
C VAL A 81 0.09 -6.45 -12.48
N ASP A 82 -0.33 -7.67 -12.84
CA ASP A 82 -1.74 -8.11 -12.75
C ASP A 82 -2.25 -8.28 -11.31
N HIS A 83 -1.37 -8.15 -10.33
CA HIS A 83 -1.65 -8.35 -8.90
C HIS A 83 -1.48 -7.08 -8.07
N ILE A 84 -1.36 -5.91 -8.71
CA ILE A 84 -1.07 -4.64 -8.06
C ILE A 84 -2.28 -3.72 -8.18
N GLY A 85 -2.65 -3.04 -7.11
CA GLY A 85 -3.72 -2.07 -7.11
C GLY A 85 -3.44 -0.87 -6.21
N LEU A 86 -4.24 0.18 -6.38
CA LEU A 86 -4.31 1.26 -5.40
C LEU A 86 -5.00 0.77 -4.11
N GLY A 87 -4.42 1.09 -2.96
CA GLY A 87 -4.96 0.77 -1.63
C GLY A 87 -4.77 1.93 -0.65
N CYS A 88 -4.97 3.16 -1.12
CA CYS A 88 -4.41 4.40 -0.54
C CYS A 88 -4.68 4.63 0.95
N ASP A 89 -5.79 4.10 1.47
CA ASP A 89 -6.20 4.26 2.87
C ASP A 89 -6.41 5.73 3.28
N PHE A 90 -6.95 6.56 2.37
CA PHE A 90 -7.15 7.98 2.63
C PHE A 90 -8.04 8.23 3.85
N MET A 91 -7.50 8.96 4.83
CA MET A 91 -8.19 9.33 6.08
C MET A 91 -8.31 10.85 6.25
N TYR A 92 -8.29 11.62 5.15
CA TYR A 92 -8.39 13.08 5.19
C TYR A 92 -9.63 13.52 5.99
N GLY A 93 -9.42 14.40 6.97
CA GLY A 93 -10.48 14.89 7.86
C GLY A 93 -10.97 13.87 8.91
N ARG A 94 -10.31 12.71 9.05
CA ARG A 94 -10.66 11.64 10.01
C ARG A 94 -9.47 11.18 10.87
N ALA A 95 -8.38 11.94 10.87
CA ALA A 95 -7.18 11.65 11.67
C ALA A 95 -7.42 11.73 13.19
N ASP A 96 -8.56 12.30 13.60
CA ASP A 96 -9.05 12.44 14.97
C ASP A 96 -9.80 11.20 15.49
N LEU A 97 -10.00 10.16 14.66
CA LEU A 97 -10.50 8.85 15.08
C LEU A 97 -9.48 8.14 15.98
N THR A 98 -9.39 8.64 17.21
CA THR A 98 -8.90 8.06 18.47
C THR A 98 -7.77 7.03 18.34
N ARG A 99 -6.56 7.55 18.07
CA ARG A 99 -5.29 6.82 18.19
C ARG A 99 -4.75 6.66 19.61
N THR A 100 -5.63 6.72 20.61
CA THR A 100 -5.26 6.55 22.02
C THR A 100 -5.29 5.09 22.46
N ASN A 101 -5.75 4.17 21.60
CA ASN A 101 -5.78 2.74 21.91
C ASN A 101 -4.53 2.02 21.38
N PRO A 102 -3.56 1.66 22.24
CA PRO A 102 -2.34 0.97 21.82
C PRO A 102 -2.59 -0.45 21.31
N LEU A 103 -3.77 -1.05 21.52
CA LEU A 103 -4.15 -2.32 20.91
C LEU A 103 -4.50 -2.18 19.42
N LEU A 104 -4.99 -1.01 19.01
CA LEU A 104 -5.30 -0.72 17.62
C LEU A 104 -4.10 -0.08 16.89
N TRP A 105 -3.23 0.58 17.65
CA TRP A 105 -2.07 1.33 17.14
C TRP A 105 -0.79 0.94 17.90
N PRO A 106 -0.26 -0.27 17.69
CA PRO A 106 0.89 -0.73 18.44
C PRO A 106 2.16 0.04 18.02
N PRO A 107 3.08 0.35 18.96
CA PRO A 107 4.23 1.23 18.73
C PRO A 107 5.29 0.66 17.77
N ASP A 108 5.29 -0.66 17.55
CA ASP A 108 6.13 -1.32 16.57
C ASP A 108 5.60 -1.16 15.13
N ALA A 109 4.31 -0.81 14.95
CA ALA A 109 3.68 -0.59 13.66
C ALA A 109 3.44 0.89 13.33
N TYR A 110 3.22 1.73 14.35
CA TYR A 110 2.84 3.14 14.17
C TYR A 110 3.64 4.09 15.05
N SER A 111 3.83 5.30 14.53
CA SER A 111 4.24 6.46 15.29
C SER A 111 3.15 6.91 16.26
N ALA A 112 3.56 7.48 17.39
CA ALA A 112 2.64 8.22 18.25
C ALA A 112 2.04 9.38 17.47
N VAL A 113 0.76 9.67 17.72
CA VAL A 113 -0.12 10.60 16.97
C VAL A 113 0.66 11.67 16.18
N PRO A 114 0.98 11.43 14.89
CA PRO A 114 1.63 12.43 14.06
C PRO A 114 0.66 13.59 13.83
N PRO A 115 1.15 14.81 13.50
CA PRO A 115 0.29 15.80 12.86
C PRO A 115 -0.46 15.14 11.68
N ALA A 116 -1.74 15.47 11.49
CA ALA A 116 -2.58 14.81 10.48
C ALA A 116 -1.94 14.80 9.07
N GLU A 117 -1.17 15.84 8.76
CA GLU A 117 -0.44 16.03 7.50
C GLU A 117 0.70 15.02 7.29
N MET A 118 1.30 14.50 8.36
CA MET A 118 2.42 13.55 8.28
C MET A 118 1.98 12.09 8.28
N PHE A 119 0.68 11.84 8.37
CA PHE A 119 0.18 10.47 8.44
C PHE A 119 0.30 9.74 7.10
N MET A 120 0.22 10.48 5.99
CA MET A 120 0.39 9.96 4.64
C MET A 120 1.76 10.35 4.08
N VAL A 121 2.20 9.64 3.05
CA VAL A 121 3.38 9.99 2.26
C VAL A 121 3.23 11.38 1.64
N LYS A 122 4.32 12.16 1.65
CA LYS A 122 4.34 13.52 1.13
C LYS A 122 4.11 13.54 -0.39
N GLY A 123 3.19 14.39 -0.84
CA GLY A 123 2.73 14.46 -2.22
C GLY A 123 1.66 13.43 -2.57
N TYR A 124 1.10 12.75 -1.56
CA TYR A 124 0.01 11.79 -1.71
C TYR A 124 -0.87 11.69 -0.45
N GLU A 125 -1.18 12.84 0.15
CA GLU A 125 -1.91 12.97 1.40
C GLU A 125 -3.43 12.90 1.24
N LYS A 126 -3.95 13.21 0.04
CA LYS A 126 -5.38 13.32 -0.23
C LYS A 126 -5.76 12.83 -1.63
N ILE A 127 -7.05 12.56 -1.79
CA ILE A 127 -7.61 12.00 -3.05
C ILE A 127 -7.31 12.86 -4.29
N THR A 128 -7.21 14.18 -4.14
CA THR A 128 -6.88 15.09 -5.26
C THR A 128 -5.45 14.90 -5.79
N GLU A 129 -4.60 14.15 -5.09
CA GLU A 129 -3.20 13.89 -5.44
C GLU A 129 -3.00 12.49 -6.06
N LEU A 130 -4.06 11.71 -6.27
CA LEU A 130 -4.06 10.49 -7.11
C LEU A 130 -3.29 10.63 -8.44
N PRO A 131 -3.40 11.75 -9.17
CA PRO A 131 -2.62 11.94 -10.38
C PRO A 131 -1.10 11.87 -10.18
N ASN A 132 -0.58 12.16 -8.98
CA ASN A 132 0.86 12.13 -8.71
C ASN A 132 1.44 10.72 -8.80
N VAL A 133 0.70 9.70 -8.33
CA VAL A 133 1.10 8.29 -8.51
C VAL A 133 1.15 7.93 -9.98
N THR A 134 0.13 8.33 -10.75
CA THR A 134 0.07 8.08 -12.19
C THR A 134 1.28 8.70 -12.90
N GLN A 135 1.54 9.99 -12.66
CA GLN A 135 2.68 10.71 -13.24
C GLN A 135 4.02 10.08 -12.83
N GLY A 136 4.16 9.69 -11.57
CA GLY A 136 5.36 9.04 -11.05
C GLY A 136 5.64 7.69 -11.73
N LEU A 137 4.61 6.85 -11.91
CA LEU A 137 4.75 5.57 -12.62
C LEU A 137 5.11 5.78 -14.10
N MET A 138 4.49 6.76 -14.77
CA MET A 138 4.86 7.13 -16.15
C MET A 138 6.34 7.53 -16.25
N GLN A 139 6.83 8.37 -15.32
CA GLN A 139 8.23 8.79 -15.27
C GLN A 139 9.19 7.63 -15.01
N ARG A 140 8.72 6.58 -14.31
CA ARG A 140 9.47 5.34 -14.06
C ARG A 140 9.39 4.33 -15.22
N GLY A 141 8.75 4.68 -16.34
CA GLY A 141 8.68 3.85 -17.53
C GLY A 141 7.62 2.75 -17.48
N TRP A 142 6.62 2.87 -16.60
CA TRP A 142 5.44 2.02 -16.66
C TRP A 142 4.63 2.34 -17.91
N THR A 143 4.10 1.32 -18.57
CA THR A 143 3.28 1.53 -19.76
C THR A 143 1.87 1.97 -19.38
N ASP A 144 1.17 2.64 -20.30
CA ASP A 144 -0.22 3.04 -20.07
C ASP A 144 -1.12 1.86 -19.68
N ASP A 145 -0.90 0.68 -20.26
CA ASP A 145 -1.68 -0.52 -19.97
C ASP A 145 -1.39 -1.07 -18.57
N GLU A 146 -0.13 -1.03 -18.13
CA GLU A 146 0.24 -1.37 -16.76
C GLU A 146 -0.39 -0.42 -15.75
N ILE A 147 -0.37 0.89 -16.05
CA ILE A 147 -0.97 1.91 -15.19
C ILE A 147 -2.49 1.73 -15.12
N ARG A 148 -3.18 1.49 -16.25
CA ARG A 148 -4.64 1.21 -16.26
C ARG A 148 -5.01 0.02 -15.37
N LYS A 149 -4.18 -1.04 -15.37
CA LYS A 149 -4.35 -2.19 -14.47
C LYS A 149 -4.27 -1.78 -13.00
N VAL A 150 -3.24 -1.02 -12.61
CA VAL A 150 -3.05 -0.53 -11.23
C VAL A 150 -4.18 0.39 -10.78
N LEU A 151 -4.62 1.31 -11.64
CA LEU A 151 -5.65 2.30 -11.31
C LEU A 151 -7.04 1.69 -11.05
N GLY A 152 -7.29 0.47 -11.50
CA GLY A 152 -8.57 -0.19 -11.26
C GLY A 152 -8.83 -1.46 -12.06
N GLY A 153 -8.14 -1.66 -13.19
CA GLY A 153 -8.37 -2.83 -14.05
C GLY A 153 -8.20 -4.16 -13.31
N ASN A 154 -7.19 -4.25 -12.44
CA ASN A 154 -6.96 -5.45 -11.63
C ASN A 154 -8.06 -5.68 -10.58
N TRP A 155 -8.54 -4.60 -9.94
CA TRP A 155 -9.64 -4.68 -8.99
C TRP A 155 -10.92 -5.18 -9.67
N LEU A 156 -11.26 -4.61 -10.82
CA LEU A 156 -12.42 -5.02 -11.62
C LEU A 156 -12.32 -6.48 -12.06
N ARG A 157 -11.15 -6.92 -12.54
CA ARG A 157 -10.90 -8.33 -12.89
C ARG A 157 -11.20 -9.27 -11.73
N VAL A 158 -10.74 -8.94 -10.51
CA VAL A 158 -11.04 -9.78 -9.34
C VAL A 158 -12.51 -9.74 -8.97
N TYR A 159 -13.16 -8.57 -9.01
CA TYR A 159 -14.59 -8.47 -8.71
C TYR A 159 -15.46 -9.26 -9.68
N GLU A 160 -15.17 -9.20 -10.99
CA GLU A 160 -15.83 -10.03 -12.01
C GLU A 160 -15.67 -11.52 -11.71
N GLN A 161 -14.45 -11.97 -11.39
CA GLN A 161 -14.17 -13.38 -11.06
C GLN A 161 -14.86 -13.86 -9.77
N VAL A 162 -14.98 -12.99 -8.76
CA VAL A 162 -15.53 -13.34 -7.45
C VAL A 162 -17.06 -13.25 -7.44
N TRP A 163 -17.63 -12.22 -8.06
CA TRP A 163 -19.08 -11.98 -8.06
C TRP A 163 -19.81 -12.64 -9.23
N GLY A 164 -19.09 -13.04 -10.29
CA GLY A 164 -19.68 -13.67 -11.47
C GLY A 164 -20.58 -12.74 -12.29
N ALA A 165 -20.28 -11.44 -12.27
CA ALA A 165 -21.05 -10.39 -12.95
C ALA A 165 -20.26 -9.84 -14.14
#